data_AF-A0A3D3A5V5-F1
#
_entry.id   AF-A0A3D3A5V5-F1
#
_cell.length_a   1.000
_cell.length_b   1.000
_cell.length_c   1.000
_cell.angle_alpha   90.00
_cell.angle_beta   90.00
_cell.angle_gamma   90.00
#
_symmetry.space_group_name_H-M   'P 1'
#
loop_
_entity.id
_entity.type
_entity.pdbx_description
1 polymer ?
#
loop_
_entity_poly.entity_id
_entity_poly.type
_entity_poly.pdbx_seq_one_letter_code
_entity_poly.pdbx_strand_id
1 'polypeptide(L)'
;MVLAVCPDCCAASGCIYPNALNFDASATLDGGSCVFGGCTDSAALNFNLLANIEDGSCRFDVCPDFDGDVNINLGDLLDLLVGYE
;
A
#
# COMPACT_ATOMS: atom_id res chain seq x y z
N MET A 1 29.38 -10.44 -33.62
CA MET A 1 28.88 -10.48 -32.23
C MET A 1 28.79 -9.03 -31.78
N VAL A 2 27.62 -8.42 -31.57
CA VAL A 2 26.37 -8.92 -31.01
C VAL A 2 25.19 -8.38 -31.83
N LEU A 3 24.30 -9.29 -32.27
CA LEU A 3 22.98 -8.95 -32.77
C LEU A 3 22.16 -8.38 -31.60
N ALA A 4 21.75 -7.12 -31.69
CA ALA A 4 20.60 -6.61 -30.95
C ALA A 4 19.43 -6.48 -31.93
N VAL A 5 18.91 -7.63 -32.37
CA VAL A 5 17.51 -7.71 -32.79
C VAL A 5 16.77 -8.19 -31.56
N CYS A 6 16.36 -7.27 -30.69
CA CYS A 6 15.39 -7.61 -29.66
C CYS A 6 14.07 -7.93 -30.39
N PRO A 7 13.38 -9.05 -30.09
CA PRO A 7 12.06 -9.35 -30.65
C PRO A 7 10.96 -8.37 -30.19
N ASP A 8 11.31 -7.40 -29.33
CA ASP A 8 10.42 -6.61 -28.49
C ASP A 8 10.28 -5.13 -28.89
N CYS A 9 10.81 -4.70 -30.04
CA CYS A 9 10.65 -3.32 -30.48
C CYS A 9 9.20 -2.92 -30.87
N CYS A 10 8.22 -3.83 -30.75
CA CYS A 10 6.78 -3.59 -30.93
C CYS A 10 5.94 -3.96 -29.69
N ALA A 11 6.54 -4.43 -28.60
CA ALA A 11 5.80 -4.68 -27.37
C ALA A 11 5.43 -3.33 -26.73
N ALA A 12 4.14 -3.08 -26.55
CA ALA A 12 3.68 -1.93 -25.79
C ALA A 12 4.19 -2.12 -24.34
N SER A 13 5.10 -1.24 -23.93
CA SER A 13 5.70 -1.25 -22.58
C SER A 13 4.88 -0.34 -21.68
N GLY A 14 4.50 -0.84 -20.51
CA GLY A 14 3.66 -0.13 -19.55
C GLY A 14 3.42 -0.98 -18.31
N CYS A 15 2.48 -0.59 -17.46
CA CYS A 15 2.16 -1.40 -16.29
C CYS A 15 1.11 -2.46 -16.62
N ILE A 16 1.49 -3.74 -16.53
CA ILE A 16 0.60 -4.87 -16.85
C ILE A 16 -0.22 -5.36 -15.65
N TYR A 17 0.01 -4.81 -14.46
CA TYR A 17 -0.64 -5.25 -13.22
C TYR A 17 -1.95 -4.49 -13.00
N PRO A 18 -3.13 -5.17 -12.99
CA PRO A 18 -4.43 -4.50 -12.90
C PRO A 18 -4.68 -3.72 -11.61
N ASN A 19 -3.91 -4.02 -10.55
CA ASN A 19 -3.98 -3.34 -9.26
C ASN A 19 -3.04 -2.12 -9.16
N ALA A 20 -2.31 -1.79 -10.23
CA ALA A 20 -1.52 -0.57 -10.30
C ALA A 20 -2.40 0.64 -10.64
N LEU A 21 -2.09 1.80 -10.05
CA LEU A 21 -2.75 3.07 -10.32
C LEU A 21 -2.57 3.55 -11.76
N ASN A 22 -1.50 3.09 -12.42
CA ASN A 22 -1.18 3.38 -13.82
C ASN A 22 -1.23 2.12 -14.70
N PHE A 23 -2.13 1.19 -14.39
CA PHE A 23 -2.38 0.02 -15.23
C PHE A 23 -2.68 0.43 -16.67
N ASP A 24 -1.98 -0.18 -17.62
CA ASP A 24 -2.16 0.00 -19.05
C ASP A 24 -2.61 -1.31 -19.69
N ALA A 25 -3.89 -1.39 -20.06
CA ALA A 25 -4.47 -2.57 -20.69
C ALA A 25 -3.91 -2.85 -22.10
N SER A 26 -3.23 -1.89 -22.71
CA SER A 26 -2.55 -2.06 -24.01
C SER A 26 -1.13 -2.59 -23.87
N ALA A 27 -0.54 -2.50 -22.66
CA ALA A 27 0.80 -2.98 -22.41
C ALA A 27 0.87 -4.51 -22.41
N THR A 28 1.87 -5.05 -23.09
CA THR A 28 2.15 -6.50 -23.16
C THR A 28 3.43 -6.88 -22.42
N LEU A 29 4.21 -5.89 -22.00
CA LEU A 29 5.45 -6.05 -21.26
C LEU A 29 5.48 -5.07 -20.09
N ASP A 30 5.92 -5.55 -18.92
CA ASP A 30 6.14 -4.68 -17.76
C ASP A 30 7.30 -3.72 -18.03
N GLY A 31 6.98 -2.42 -18.11
CA GLY A 31 7.94 -1.35 -18.27
C GLY A 31 8.63 -0.92 -16.97
N GLY A 32 8.37 -1.61 -15.85
CA GLY A 32 8.96 -1.32 -14.54
C GLY A 32 8.53 0.02 -13.95
N SER A 33 7.50 0.64 -14.53
CA SER A 33 7.00 1.97 -14.16
C SER A 33 5.70 1.91 -13.36
N CYS A 34 5.30 0.73 -12.89
CA CYS A 34 4.07 0.52 -12.15
C CYS A 34 4.02 1.30 -10.84
N VAL A 35 2.87 1.92 -10.57
CA VAL A 35 2.60 2.66 -9.33
C VAL A 35 1.55 1.91 -8.54
N PHE A 36 1.86 1.57 -7.29
CA PHE A 36 0.95 0.91 -6.38
C PHE A 36 0.72 1.80 -5.16
N GLY A 37 -0.54 2.12 -4.90
CA GLY A 37 -0.95 2.84 -3.70
C GLY A 37 -1.03 1.90 -2.50
N GLY A 38 -0.61 2.39 -1.35
CA GLY A 38 -0.73 1.73 -0.06
C GLY A 38 0.16 2.40 0.98
N CYS A 39 0.17 1.86 2.19
CA CYS A 39 1.10 2.33 3.20
C CYS A 39 2.53 1.86 2.88
N THR A 40 3.47 2.79 2.72
CA THR A 40 4.90 2.51 2.49
C THR A 40 5.74 2.58 3.77
N ASP A 41 5.14 3.02 4.88
CA ASP A 41 5.80 3.02 6.18
C ASP A 41 5.83 1.60 6.79
N SER A 42 7.04 1.05 6.94
CA SER A 42 7.29 -0.27 7.54
C SER A 42 6.88 -0.38 9.02
N ALA A 43 6.66 0.74 9.71
CA ALA A 43 6.17 0.78 11.08
C ALA A 43 4.63 0.72 11.19
N ALA A 44 3.91 0.82 10.06
CA ALA A 44 2.45 0.72 10.06
C ALA A 44 1.98 -0.74 10.09
N LEU A 45 0.85 -0.98 10.77
CA LEU A 45 0.19 -2.28 10.85
C LEU A 45 -0.29 -2.81 9.49
N ASN A 46 -0.56 -1.91 8.54
CA ASN A 46 -1.01 -2.23 7.20
C ASN A 46 0.05 -1.87 6.14
N PHE A 47 1.34 -1.95 6.50
CA PHE A 47 2.45 -1.81 5.55
C PHE A 47 2.26 -2.72 4.33
N ASN A 48 2.33 -2.14 3.14
CA ASN A 48 2.24 -2.85 1.87
C ASN A 48 3.59 -2.81 1.16
N LEU A 49 4.26 -3.97 1.12
CA LEU A 49 5.56 -4.15 0.47
C LEU A 49 5.57 -3.89 -1.05
N LEU A 50 4.40 -3.89 -1.70
CA LEU A 50 4.27 -3.55 -3.12
C LEU A 50 3.99 -2.06 -3.34
N ALA A 51 3.56 -1.34 -2.31
CA ALA A 51 3.24 0.08 -2.42
C ALA A 51 4.53 0.89 -2.61
N ASN A 52 4.51 1.78 -3.60
CA ASN A 52 5.60 2.72 -3.87
C ASN A 52 5.14 4.18 -3.82
N ILE A 53 3.85 4.40 -3.55
CA ILE A 53 3.28 5.71 -3.23
C ILE A 53 2.37 5.57 -2.02
N GLU A 54 2.58 6.45 -1.04
CA GLU A 54 1.70 6.63 0.11
C GLU A 54 0.31 7.06 -0.33
N ASP A 55 -0.71 6.30 0.06
CA ASP A 55 -2.12 6.60 -0.18
C ASP A 55 -2.84 7.21 1.04
N GLY A 56 -2.10 7.44 2.13
CA GLY A 56 -2.64 7.97 3.38
C GLY A 56 -3.42 6.96 4.21
N SER A 57 -3.41 5.67 3.83
CA SER A 57 -4.09 4.61 4.57
C SER A 57 -3.30 4.06 5.77
N CYS A 58 -2.05 4.51 6.00
CA CYS A 58 -1.20 3.99 7.06
C CYS A 58 -1.89 4.03 8.44
N ARG A 59 -1.99 2.85 9.05
CA ARG A 59 -2.48 2.64 10.40
C ARG A 59 -1.30 2.26 11.28
N PHE A 60 -0.83 3.22 12.03
CA PHE A 60 0.01 2.96 13.19
C PHE A 60 -0.89 2.46 14.32
N ASP A 61 -0.37 1.66 15.24
CA ASP A 61 -1.16 1.05 16.31
C ASP A 61 -2.21 2.02 16.88
N VAL A 62 -3.45 1.55 16.99
CA VAL A 62 -4.43 2.24 17.81
C VAL A 62 -3.88 2.18 19.21
N CYS A 63 -3.51 3.33 19.79
CA CYS A 63 -3.36 3.39 21.23
C CYS A 63 -4.74 3.01 21.77
N PRO A 64 -4.90 1.85 22.45
CA PRO A 64 -6.19 1.47 23.02
C PRO A 64 -6.44 2.27 24.30
N ASP A 65 -5.98 3.52 24.30
CA ASP A 65 -6.13 4.56 25.30
C ASP A 65 -7.34 5.38 24.85
N PHE A 66 -8.52 4.98 25.31
CA PHE A 66 -9.77 5.56 24.84
C PHE A 66 -10.12 6.85 25.60
N ASP A 67 -9.51 7.07 26.77
CA ASP A 67 -9.71 8.26 27.60
C ASP A 67 -8.59 9.32 27.46
N GLY A 68 -7.47 8.96 26.84
CA GLY A 68 -6.33 9.82 26.56
C GLY A 68 -5.37 10.00 27.76
N ASP A 69 -5.40 9.12 28.76
CA ASP A 69 -4.61 9.22 29.98
C ASP A 69 -3.20 8.57 29.91
N VAL A 70 -2.86 7.97 28.77
CA VAL A 70 -1.58 7.31 28.46
C VAL A 70 -1.33 6.04 29.30
N ASN A 71 -2.36 5.43 29.87
CA ASN A 71 -2.32 4.12 30.48
C ASN A 71 -3.24 3.18 29.71
N ILE A 72 -2.85 1.90 29.60
CA ILE A 72 -3.74 0.87 29.04
C ILE A 72 -4.28 0.04 30.20
N ASN A 73 -5.52 0.28 30.58
CA ASN A 73 -6.11 -0.28 31.78
C ASN A 73 -7.61 -0.60 31.62
N LEU A 74 -8.27 -0.90 32.74
CA LEU A 74 -9.69 -1.23 32.73
C LEU A 74 -10.56 -0.03 32.35
N GLY A 75 -10.11 1.20 32.63
CA GLY A 75 -10.73 2.45 32.20
C GLY A 75 -10.93 2.49 30.69
N ASP A 76 -9.89 2.17 29.91
CA ASP A 76 -9.98 2.10 28.46
C ASP A 76 -10.96 1.06 27.94
N LEU A 77 -10.98 -0.11 28.58
CA LEU A 77 -11.92 -1.16 28.24
C LEU A 77 -13.36 -0.73 28.58
N LEU A 78 -13.55 0.00 29.69
CA LEU A 78 -14.84 0.56 30.06
C LEU A 78 -15.28 1.65 29.09
N ASP A 79 -14.39 2.54 28.66
CA ASP A 79 -14.68 3.59 27.69
C ASP A 79 -15.01 3.01 26.31
N LEU A 80 -14.31 1.96 25.90
CA LEU A 80 -14.68 1.19 24.71
C LEU A 80 -16.08 0.59 24.84
N LEU A 81 -16.43 0.01 25.99
CA LEU A 81 -17.72 -0.66 26.21
C LEU A 81 -18.89 0.34 26.38
N VAL A 82 -18.64 1.55 26.88
CA VAL A 82 -19.65 2.61 27.06
C VAL A 82 -19.89 3.39 25.77
N GLY A 83 -18.93 3.42 24.84
CA GLY A 83 -19.06 4.09 23.54
C GLY A 83 -19.87 3.34 22.46
N TYR A 84 -20.41 2.15 22.75
CA TYR A 84 -21.22 1.34 21.83
C TYR A 84 -22.75 1.50 21.98
N GLU A 85 -23.22 2.52 22.71
CA GLU A 85 -24.65 2.87 22.83
C GLU A 85 -25.11 3.91 21.79
#